data_AF-A0A450W589-F1
#
_entry.id   AF-A0A450W589-F1
#
_cell.length_a   1.000
_cell.length_b   1.000
_cell.length_c   1.000
_cell.angle_alpha   90.00
_cell.angle_beta   90.00
_cell.angle_gamma   90.00
#
_symmetry.space_group_name_H-M   'P 1'
#
loop_
_entity.id
_entity.type
_entity.pdbx_description
1 polymer ?
#
loop_
_entity_poly.entity_id
_entity_poly.type
_entity_poly.pdbx_seq_one_letter_code
_entity_poly.pdbx_strand_id
1 'polypeptide(L)'
;DWARKKKLIRIFKFLSRDTDLEWEFVDGSIVKAHQHGSGGGEPKNQAIGKSKGGNTTKIHMCADAFGLPIDFELTGGEVHDVKAAPEFIDRLPTGGYVIADKGYDSEELRQRIIEKK
;
A
#
# COMPACT_ATOMS: atom_id res chain seq x y z
N ASP A 1 -18.23 14.97 -2.62
CA ASP A 1 -17.87 15.63 -1.34
C ASP A 1 -16.91 14.80 -0.47
N TRP A 2 -16.99 13.46 -0.44
CA TRP A 2 -16.13 12.59 0.38
C TRP A 2 -14.65 12.56 -0.04
N ALA A 3 -14.38 12.31 -1.33
CA ALA A 3 -13.01 12.24 -1.86
C ALA A 3 -12.26 13.57 -1.69
N ARG A 4 -12.88 14.68 -2.12
CA ARG A 4 -12.33 16.05 -1.95
C ARG A 4 -12.06 16.40 -0.48
N LYS A 5 -12.94 15.98 0.44
CA LYS A 5 -12.77 16.20 1.89
C LYS A 5 -11.90 15.13 2.58
N LYS A 6 -11.30 14.20 1.82
CA LYS A 6 -10.44 13.12 2.33
C LYS A 6 -11.05 12.32 3.48
N LYS A 7 -12.37 12.14 3.49
CA LYS A 7 -13.08 11.53 4.63
C LYS A 7 -12.63 10.09 4.92
N LEU A 8 -12.43 9.27 3.88
CA LEU A 8 -11.93 7.91 4.03
C LEU A 8 -10.53 7.87 4.62
N ILE A 9 -9.63 8.73 4.14
CA ILE A 9 -8.27 8.86 4.69
C ILE A 9 -8.31 9.28 6.16
N ARG A 10 -9.23 10.17 6.55
CA ARG A 10 -9.39 10.56 7.95
C ARG A 10 -9.86 9.41 8.84
N ILE A 11 -10.76 8.57 8.35
CA ILE A 11 -11.20 7.37 9.07
C ILE A 11 -10.04 6.38 9.18
N PHE A 12 -9.33 6.12 8.08
CA PHE A 12 -8.15 5.25 8.07
C PHE A 12 -7.11 5.72 9.11
N LYS A 13 -6.68 6.98 9.04
CA LYS A 13 -5.71 7.55 9.99
C LYS A 13 -6.23 7.67 11.43
N PHE A 14 -7.53 7.54 11.65
CA PHE A 14 -8.07 7.40 13.00
C PHE A 14 -7.92 5.96 13.52
N LEU A 15 -8.19 4.97 12.67
CA LEU A 15 -8.00 3.55 12.99
C LEU A 15 -6.52 3.16 13.14
N SER A 16 -5.61 3.85 12.45
CA SER A 16 -4.16 3.60 12.51
C SER A 16 -3.43 4.15 13.73
N ARG A 17 -4.14 4.64 14.75
CA ARG A 17 -3.50 5.31 15.91
C ARG A 17 -3.02 4.36 16.99
N ASP A 18 -3.68 3.22 17.10
CA ASP A 18 -3.51 2.28 18.20
C ASP A 18 -2.76 1.02 17.74
N THR A 19 -1.96 1.13 16.68
CA THR A 19 -1.24 -0.02 16.09
C THR A 19 -0.05 -0.43 16.95
N ASP A 20 0.11 -1.73 17.13
CA ASP A 20 1.31 -2.32 17.73
C ASP A 20 2.42 -2.44 16.67
N LEU A 21 3.60 -1.91 16.95
CA LEU A 21 4.70 -1.82 15.98
C LEU A 21 5.75 -2.92 16.15
N GLU A 22 5.49 -3.92 17.00
CA GLU A 22 6.41 -5.06 17.11
C GLU A 22 6.50 -5.84 15.78
N TRP A 23 5.37 -6.04 15.11
CA TRP A 23 5.25 -6.81 13.88
C TRP A 23 4.50 -6.03 12.79
N GLU A 24 5.14 -5.87 11.64
CA GLU A 24 4.59 -5.20 10.46
C GLU A 24 4.34 -6.23 9.35
N PHE A 25 3.07 -6.45 8.99
CA PHE A 25 2.66 -7.38 7.95
C PHE A 25 2.32 -6.61 6.66
N VAL A 26 3.07 -6.87 5.60
CA VAL A 26 2.94 -6.18 4.31
C VAL A 26 2.44 -7.14 3.23
N ASP A 27 1.36 -6.75 2.56
CA ASP A 27 0.83 -7.49 1.42
C ASP A 27 0.22 -6.56 0.35
N GLY A 28 0.14 -7.04 -0.89
CA GLY A 28 -0.43 -6.35 -2.05
C GLY A 28 -1.71 -7.00 -2.54
N SER A 29 -2.81 -6.26 -2.56
CA SER A 29 -4.10 -6.73 -3.10
C SER A 29 -4.50 -5.97 -4.36
N ILE A 30 -4.92 -6.69 -5.40
CA ILE A 30 -5.37 -6.10 -6.67
C ILE A 30 -6.90 -5.95 -6.68
N VAL A 31 -7.37 -4.75 -6.99
CA VAL A 31 -8.79 -4.42 -7.13
C VAL A 31 -9.07 -3.95 -8.56
N LYS A 32 -10.13 -4.50 -9.17
CA LYS A 32 -10.57 -4.07 -10.51
C LYS A 32 -11.21 -2.69 -10.45
N ALA A 33 -10.75 -1.78 -11.29
CA ALA A 33 -11.38 -0.49 -11.44
C ALA A 33 -12.76 -0.68 -12.08
N HIS A 34 -13.77 0.01 -11.54
CA HIS A 34 -15.10 0.00 -12.12
C HIS A 34 -15.04 0.60 -13.54
N GLN A 35 -15.76 -0.01 -14.49
CA GLN A 35 -15.73 0.39 -15.90
C GLN A 35 -16.09 1.87 -16.12
N HIS A 36 -17.07 2.39 -15.39
CA HIS A 36 -17.47 3.80 -15.46
C HIS A 36 -16.62 4.75 -14.61
N GLY A 37 -15.71 4.21 -13.79
CA GLY A 37 -14.71 5.00 -13.06
C GLY A 37 -13.38 5.11 -13.80
N SER A 38 -13.19 4.33 -14.87
CA SER A 38 -11.96 4.28 -15.64
C SER A 38 -11.99 5.33 -16.75
N GLY A 39 -11.26 6.44 -16.61
CA GLY A 39 -11.06 7.44 -17.68
C GLY A 39 -11.71 8.81 -17.47
N GLY A 40 -12.33 9.09 -16.32
CA GLY A 40 -12.83 10.42 -15.97
C GLY A 40 -11.86 11.18 -15.05
N GLY A 41 -11.54 12.43 -15.36
CA GLY A 41 -10.66 13.30 -14.56
C GLY A 41 -9.28 13.57 -15.18
N GLU A 42 -8.40 14.26 -14.46
CA GLU A 42 -7.03 14.49 -14.95
C GLU A 42 -6.26 13.16 -15.10
N PRO A 43 -5.51 12.95 -16.22
CA PRO A 43 -4.86 11.67 -16.53
C PRO A 43 -3.77 11.21 -15.55
N LYS A 44 -3.35 12.05 -14.61
CA LYS A 44 -2.22 11.77 -13.72
C LYS A 44 -2.73 11.30 -12.36
N ASN A 45 -2.19 10.18 -11.86
CA ASN A 45 -2.24 9.74 -10.46
C ASN A 45 -3.55 9.14 -9.91
N GLN A 46 -4.37 8.43 -10.71
CA GLN A 46 -5.52 7.68 -10.18
C GLN A 46 -5.18 6.30 -9.60
N ALA A 47 -3.90 5.90 -9.64
CA ALA A 47 -3.45 4.55 -9.30
C ALA A 47 -4.23 3.45 -10.06
N ILE A 48 -4.65 3.73 -11.29
CA ILE A 48 -5.26 2.76 -12.19
C ILE A 48 -4.27 2.50 -13.31
N GLY A 49 -3.97 1.25 -13.57
CA GLY A 49 -3.21 0.85 -14.74
C GLY A 49 -3.65 -0.50 -15.29
N LYS A 50 -3.03 -0.90 -16.41
CA LYS A 50 -3.49 -2.02 -17.24
C LYS A 50 -2.77 -3.31 -16.85
N SER A 51 -3.48 -4.21 -16.16
CA SER A 51 -3.02 -5.57 -15.87
C SER A 51 -3.74 -6.61 -16.73
N LYS A 52 -3.44 -7.90 -16.49
CA LYS A 52 -4.17 -9.03 -17.11
C LYS A 52 -5.67 -9.03 -16.77
N GLY A 53 -6.07 -8.41 -15.65
CA GLY A 53 -7.47 -8.29 -15.22
C GLY A 53 -8.23 -7.12 -15.87
N GLY A 54 -7.58 -6.34 -16.73
CA GLY A 54 -8.08 -5.08 -17.28
C GLY A 54 -7.53 -3.88 -16.49
N ASN A 55 -8.33 -2.83 -16.35
CA ASN A 55 -7.96 -1.66 -15.55
C ASN A 55 -8.05 -2.00 -14.06
N THR A 56 -6.94 -1.87 -13.35
CA THR A 56 -6.80 -2.34 -11.96
C THR A 56 -5.95 -1.37 -11.14
N THR A 57 -6.22 -1.33 -9.84
CA THR A 57 -5.40 -0.69 -8.81
C THR A 57 -4.82 -1.77 -7.92
N LYS A 58 -3.60 -1.57 -7.43
CA LYS A 58 -3.06 -2.39 -6.35
C LYS A 58 -2.97 -1.56 -5.07
N ILE A 59 -3.40 -2.18 -3.96
CA ILE A 59 -3.31 -1.65 -2.61
C ILE A 59 -2.19 -2.41 -1.91
N HIS A 60 -1.06 -1.75 -1.68
CA HIS A 60 0.00 -2.24 -0.80
C HIS A 60 -0.35 -1.81 0.61
N MET A 61 -0.57 -2.73 1.53
CA MET A 61 -1.05 -2.43 2.88
C MET A 61 -0.10 -3.00 3.92
N CYS A 62 0.13 -2.22 4.98
CA CYS A 62 0.80 -2.66 6.18
C CYS A 62 -0.21 -2.71 7.33
N ALA A 63 -0.22 -3.81 8.08
CA ALA A 63 -1.03 -3.99 9.27
C ALA A 63 -0.19 -4.57 10.40
N ASP A 64 -0.62 -4.35 11.64
CA ASP A 64 0.02 -4.97 12.81
C ASP A 64 -0.43 -6.42 13.05
N ALA A 65 0.09 -7.04 14.11
CA ALA A 65 -0.27 -8.40 14.53
C ALA A 65 -1.75 -8.61 14.90
N PHE A 66 -2.48 -7.54 15.22
CA PHE A 66 -3.92 -7.57 15.50
C PHE A 66 -4.77 -7.27 14.24
N GLY A 67 -4.13 -7.03 13.10
CA GLY A 67 -4.79 -6.65 11.86
C GLY A 67 -5.23 -5.19 11.82
N LEU A 68 -4.73 -4.34 12.72
CA LEU A 68 -4.97 -2.90 12.68
C LEU A 68 -4.13 -2.26 11.57
N PRO A 69 -4.70 -1.33 10.80
CA PRO A 69 -4.01 -0.74 9.65
C PRO A 69 -2.91 0.22 10.09
N ILE A 70 -1.68 0.06 9.60
CA ILE A 70 -0.56 1.01 9.84
C ILE A 70 -0.54 2.09 8.76
N ASP A 71 -0.29 1.69 7.51
CA ASP A 71 -0.38 2.57 6.36
C ASP A 71 -0.64 1.79 5.06
N PHE A 72 -0.84 2.50 3.95
CA PHE A 72 -0.98 1.89 2.64
C PHE A 72 -0.41 2.77 1.50
N GLU A 73 -0.18 2.12 0.37
CA GLU A 73 0.16 2.74 -0.91
C GLU A 73 -0.75 2.24 -2.02
N LEU A 74 -1.07 3.12 -2.97
CA LEU A 74 -1.82 2.77 -4.16
C LEU A 74 -0.94 2.90 -5.39
N THR A 75 -0.90 1.85 -6.20
CA THR A 75 -0.21 1.84 -7.50
C THR A 75 -1.15 1.33 -8.60
N GLY A 76 -0.75 1.47 -9.86
CA GLY A 76 -1.42 0.76 -10.95
C GLY A 76 -1.30 -0.75 -10.74
N GLY A 77 -2.34 -1.52 -11.07
CA GLY A 77 -2.36 -2.97 -10.80
C GLY A 77 -1.29 -3.80 -11.53
N GLU A 78 -0.64 -3.23 -12.54
CA GLU A 78 0.51 -3.77 -13.27
C GLU A 78 1.84 -3.61 -12.53
N VAL A 79 1.90 -2.74 -11.51
CA VAL A 79 3.13 -2.47 -10.76
C VAL A 79 3.46 -3.67 -9.87
N HIS A 80 4.69 -4.17 -10.00
CA HIS A 80 5.20 -5.27 -9.19
C HIS A 80 5.45 -4.82 -7.75
N ASP A 81 5.22 -5.71 -6.79
CA ASP A 81 5.33 -5.40 -5.36
C ASP A 81 6.75 -4.95 -4.99
N VAL A 82 7.77 -5.65 -5.50
CA VAL A 82 9.19 -5.27 -5.37
C VAL A 82 9.52 -3.84 -5.84
N LYS A 83 8.71 -3.25 -6.73
CA LYS A 83 8.92 -1.87 -7.20
C LYS A 83 8.33 -0.83 -6.27
N ALA A 84 7.22 -1.14 -5.59
CA ALA A 84 6.59 -0.25 -4.61
C ALA A 84 7.20 -0.40 -3.21
N ALA A 85 7.72 -1.59 -2.90
CA ALA A 85 8.18 -1.96 -1.57
C ALA A 85 9.17 -0.97 -0.93
N PRO A 86 10.23 -0.50 -1.62
CA PRO A 86 11.25 0.34 -0.98
C PRO A 86 10.67 1.67 -0.46
N GLU A 87 9.93 2.38 -1.32
CA GLU A 87 9.30 3.65 -0.95
C GLU A 87 8.18 3.46 0.08
N PHE A 88 7.47 2.33 0.02
CA PHE A 88 6.43 2.03 0.99
C PHE A 88 7.02 1.77 2.38
N ILE A 89 8.03 0.90 2.49
CA ILE A 89 8.68 0.56 3.76
C ILE A 89 9.29 1.81 4.40
N ASP A 90 9.94 2.69 3.64
CA ASP A 90 10.53 3.93 4.19
C ASP A 90 9.50 4.84 4.87
N ARG A 91 8.23 4.80 4.43
CA ARG A 91 7.14 5.61 5.00
C ARG A 91 6.49 5.01 6.24
N LEU A 92 6.64 3.71 6.47
CA LEU A 92 6.13 3.05 7.66
C LEU A 92 6.88 3.55 8.91
N PRO A 93 6.31 3.46 10.11
CA PRO A 93 7.08 3.59 11.34
C PRO A 93 8.21 2.53 11.43
N THR A 94 9.15 2.69 12.35
CA THR A 94 10.18 1.66 12.59
C THR A 94 9.59 0.56 13.48
N GLY A 95 9.30 -0.59 12.89
CA GLY A 95 8.88 -1.78 13.61
C GLY A 95 10.02 -2.75 13.96
N GLY A 96 9.72 -3.75 14.80
CA GLY A 96 10.69 -4.78 15.19
C GLY A 96 10.97 -5.80 14.07
N TYR A 97 9.89 -6.31 13.47
CA TYR A 97 9.91 -7.34 12.44
C TYR A 97 9.01 -6.97 11.27
N VAL A 98 9.48 -7.22 10.04
CA VAL A 98 8.69 -7.04 8.81
C VAL A 98 8.44 -8.40 8.19
N ILE A 99 7.17 -8.73 7.97
CA ILE A 99 6.70 -9.95 7.33
C ILE A 99 6.03 -9.57 6.02
N ALA A 100 6.50 -10.12 4.89
CA ALA A 100 5.96 -9.79 3.58
C ALA A 100 5.88 -11.02 2.67
N ASP A 101 5.00 -10.96 1.67
CA ASP A 101 4.93 -11.97 0.62
C ASP A 101 6.23 -11.99 -0.21
N LYS A 102 6.51 -13.15 -0.85
CA LYS A 102 7.67 -13.34 -1.73
C LYS A 102 7.75 -12.30 -2.84
N GLY A 103 6.62 -11.75 -3.31
CA GLY A 103 6.61 -10.67 -4.31
C GLY A 103 7.37 -9.40 -3.91
N TYR A 104 7.59 -9.19 -2.60
CA TYR A 104 8.35 -8.06 -2.07
C TYR A 104 9.86 -8.37 -1.93
N ASP A 105 10.28 -9.62 -2.04
CA ASP A 105 11.66 -10.01 -1.74
C ASP A 105 12.68 -9.40 -2.72
N SER A 106 13.61 -8.63 -2.17
CA SER A 106 14.77 -8.09 -2.88
C SER A 106 15.88 -7.72 -1.91
N GLU A 107 17.12 -7.74 -2.39
CA GLU A 107 18.28 -7.31 -1.59
C GLU A 107 18.14 -5.86 -1.14
N GLU A 108 17.69 -4.97 -2.03
CA GLU A 108 17.44 -3.57 -1.71
C GLU A 108 16.44 -3.41 -0.56
N LEU A 109 15.32 -4.12 -0.60
CA LEU A 109 14.30 -4.03 0.44
C LEU A 109 14.83 -4.54 1.79
N ARG A 110 15.53 -5.67 1.79
CA ARG A 110 16.12 -6.23 3.03
C ARG A 110 17.11 -5.25 3.65
N GLN A 111 17.96 -4.63 2.83
CA GLN A 111 18.93 -3.65 3.30
C GLN A 111 18.23 -2.42 3.90
N ARG A 112 17.19 -1.89 3.25
CA ARG A 112 16.40 -0.76 3.79
C ARG A 112 15.75 -1.10 5.13
N ILE A 113 15.17 -2.30 5.27
CA ILE A 113 14.58 -2.75 6.53
C ILE A 113 15.63 -2.81 7.64
N ILE A 114 16.86 -3.26 7.33
CA ILE A 114 17.95 -3.31 8.31
C ILE A 114 18.42 -1.91 8.70
N GLU A 115 18.59 -1.00 7.74
CA GLU A 115 19.11 0.36 7.95
C GLU A 115 18.11 1.29 8.66
N LYS A 116 16.81 1.00 8.54
CA LYS A 116 15.74 1.80 9.16
C LYS A 116 15.59 1.52 10.67
N LYS A 117 16.13 0.41 11.18
CA LYS A 117 16.12 0.05 12.61
C LYS A 117 16.97 1.01 13.43
#